data_AF-A0A7V3REC3-F1
#
_entry.id   AF-A0A7V3REC3-F1
#
_cell.length_a   1.000
_cell.length_b   1.000
_cell.length_c   1.000
_cell.angle_alpha   90.00
_cell.angle_beta   90.00
_cell.angle_gamma   90.00
#
_symmetry.space_group_name_H-M   'P 1'
#
loop_
_entity.id
_entity.type
_entity.pdbx_description
1 polymer ?
#
loop_
_entity_poly.entity_id
_entity_poly.type
_entity_poly.pdbx_seq_one_letter_code
_entity_poly.pdbx_strand_id
1 'polypeptide(L)' 'MLNRIYVAVLHYPMIGKDGRIVTTAVVNMDVHDIARSCRTYKIKKYYIVNNL' A
#
# COMPACT_ATOMS: atom_id res chain seq x y z
N MET A 1 13.65 -16.86 9.20
CA MET A 1 12.54 -17.32 8.33
C MET A 1 11.68 -16.11 7.96
N LEU A 2 11.64 -15.68 6.70
CA LEU A 2 10.97 -14.43 6.25
C LEU A 2 9.44 -14.59 6.11
N ASN A 3 8.83 -15.65 6.67
CA ASN A 3 7.47 -16.09 6.35
C ASN A 3 6.35 -15.26 6.99
N ARG A 4 6.68 -14.16 7.69
CA ARG A 4 5.70 -13.28 8.36
C ARG A 4 5.97 -11.80 8.04
N ILE A 5 6.37 -11.51 6.81
CA ILE A 5 6.50 -10.13 6.33
C ILE A 5 5.23 -9.76 5.56
N TYR A 6 4.76 -8.55 5.82
CA TYR A 6 3.55 -7.97 5.27
C TYR A 6 3.87 -6.56 4.77
N VAL A 7 3.20 -6.13 3.71
CA VAL A 7 3.35 -4.80 3.13
C VAL A 7 1.98 -4.15 3.05
N ALA A 8 1.90 -2.85 3.35
CA ALA A 8 0.68 -2.08 3.21
C ALA A 8 0.99 -0.74 2.52
N VAL A 9 0.16 -0.37 1.55
CA VAL A 9 0.17 0.96 0.93
C VAL A 9 -1.04 1.71 1.45
N LEU A 10 -0.76 2.81 2.15
CA LEU A 10 -1.75 3.65 2.77
C LEU A 10 -2.22 4.72 1.79
N HIS A 11 -3.53 4.75 1.57
CA HIS A 11 -4.22 5.86 0.92
C HIS A 11 -4.99 6.69 1.94
N TYR A 12 -5.13 6.21 3.17
CA TYR A 12 -5.64 6.95 4.32
C TYR A 12 -5.01 6.40 5.62
N PRO A 13 -4.72 7.23 6.63
CA PRO A 13 -4.78 8.70 6.64
C PRO A 13 -3.51 9.32 6.07
N MET A 14 -3.60 10.09 4.99
CA MET A 14 -2.45 10.75 4.35
C MET A 14 -2.42 12.25 4.65
N ILE A 15 -1.23 12.85 4.67
CA ILE A 15 -1.08 14.30 4.87
C ILE A 15 -1.21 15.00 3.51
N GLY A 16 -2.23 15.83 3.37
CA GLY A 16 -2.45 16.67 2.20
C GLY A 16 -1.49 17.85 2.14
N LYS A 17 -1.45 18.54 0.99
CA LYS A 17 -0.57 19.71 0.78
C LYS A 17 -0.85 20.86 1.76
N ASP A 18 -2.06 20.94 2.27
CA ASP A 18 -2.52 21.92 3.26
C ASP A 18 -2.33 21.44 4.72
N GLY A 19 -1.67 20.30 4.91
CA GLY A 19 -1.44 19.69 6.22
C GLY A 19 -2.64 18.93 6.81
N ARG A 20 -3.78 18.87 6.10
CA ARG A 20 -4.97 18.14 6.57
C ARG A 20 -4.87 16.65 6.28
N ILE A 21 -5.59 15.83 7.06
CA ILE A 21 -5.73 14.41 6.75
C ILE A 21 -6.66 14.26 5.56
N VAL A 22 -6.19 13.56 4.53
CA VAL A 22 -6.91 13.30 3.29
C VAL A 22 -6.85 11.82 2.93
N THR A 23 -7.72 11.43 2.00
CA THR A 23 -7.64 10.15 1.30
C THR A 23 -7.08 10.37 -0.10
N THR A 24 -6.05 9.61 -0.47
CA THR A 24 -5.47 9.64 -1.82
C THR A 24 -6.14 8.62 -2.74
N ALA A 25 -6.14 8.89 -4.04
CA ALA A 25 -6.65 7.94 -5.03
C ALA A 25 -5.74 6.71 -5.12
N VAL A 26 -6.33 5.52 -5.23
CA VAL A 26 -5.56 4.29 -5.48
C VAL A 26 -5.04 4.32 -6.91
N VAL A 27 -3.73 4.39 -7.06
CA VAL A 27 -3.09 4.33 -8.38
C VAL A 27 -3.07 2.88 -8.85
N ASN A 28 -3.77 2.58 -9.95
CA ASN A 28 -3.86 1.22 -10.49
C ASN A 28 -2.49 0.59 -10.79
N MET A 29 -1.50 1.39 -11.19
CA MET A 29 -0.15 0.91 -11.47
C MET A 29 0.55 0.38 -10.19
N ASP A 30 0.43 1.10 -9.07
CA ASP A 30 1.05 0.75 -7.79
C ASP A 30 0.54 -0.59 -7.26
N VAL A 31 -0.73 -0.93 -7.55
CA VAL A 31 -1.32 -2.22 -7.20
C VAL A 31 -0.52 -3.35 -7.84
N HIS A 32 -0.24 -3.26 -9.13
CA HIS A 32 0.45 -4.32 -9.85
C HIS A 32 1.96 -4.33 -9.58
N ASP A 33 2.59 -3.16 -9.53
CA ASP A 33 4.04 -3.04 -9.34
C ASP A 33 4.47 -3.60 -7.97
N ILE A 34 3.81 -3.14 -6.91
CA ILE A 34 4.13 -3.55 -5.53
C ILE A 34 3.71 -5.00 -5.31
N ALA A 35 2.61 -5.48 -5.92
CA ALA A 35 2.23 -6.89 -5.84
C ALA A 35 3.26 -7.81 -6.49
N ARG A 36 3.82 -7.44 -7.65
CA ARG A 36 4.90 -8.20 -8.30
C ARG A 36 6.15 -8.25 -7.43
N SER A 37 6.54 -7.12 -6.86
CA SER A 37 7.66 -7.05 -5.90
C SER A 37 7.41 -7.94 -4.68
N CYS A 38 6.21 -7.88 -4.10
CA CYS A 38 5.81 -8.74 -2.98
C CYS A 38 5.91 -10.24 -3.35
N ARG A 39 5.52 -10.60 -4.58
CA ARG A 39 5.63 -11.97 -5.07
C ARG A 39 7.08 -12.43 -5.20
N THR A 40 7.95 -11.60 -5.76
CA THR A 40 9.39 -11.87 -5.92
C THR A 40 10.06 -12.20 -4.59
N TYR A 41 9.76 -11.42 -3.54
CA TYR A 41 10.36 -11.59 -2.21
C TYR A 41 9.57 -12.49 -1.27
N LYS A 42 8.55 -13.20 -1.78
CA LYS A 42 7.70 -14.12 -0.99
C LYS A 42 7.05 -13.44 0.23
N ILE A 43 6.67 -12.17 0.10
CA ILE A 43 5.90 -11.44 1.10
C ILE A 43 4.55 -12.15 1.30
N LYS A 44 4.13 -12.28 2.55
CA LYS A 44 2.96 -13.09 2.91
C LYS A 44 1.64 -12.45 2.45
N LYS A 45 1.53 -11.13 2.57
CA LYS A 45 0.36 -10.39 2.09
C LYS A 45 0.70 -8.93 1.82
N TYR A 46 0.06 -8.40 0.78
CA TYR A 46 0.08 -7.00 0.40
C TYR A 46 -1.33 -6.43 0.62
N TYR A 47 -1.43 -5.32 1.34
CA TYR A 47 -2.66 -4.61 1.64
C TYR A 47 -2.69 -3.26 0.96
N ILE A 48 -3.83 -2.92 0.38
CA ILE A 48 -4.16 -1.55 -0.02
C ILE A 48 -5.13 -1.04 1.03
N VAL A 49 -4.74 0.02 1.73
CA VAL A 49 -5.54 0.59 2.82
C VAL A 49 -6.17 1.87 2.32
N ASN A 50 -7.49 1.88 2.25
CA ASN A 50 -8.30 3.02 1.83
C ASN A 50 -9.54 3.09 2.74
N ASN A 51 -10.06 4.29 2.99
CA ASN A 51 -11.28 4.54 3.78
C ASN A 51 -12.45 5.08 2.94
N LEU A 52 -12.30 5.13 1.62
CA LEU A 52 -13.36 5.39 0.64
C LEU A 52 -14.04 4.09 0.20
#